data_AF-A0A5D4MAV6-F1
#
_entry.id   AF-A0A5D4MAV6-F1
#
_cell.length_a   1.000
_cell.length_b   1.000
_cell.length_c   1.000
_cell.angle_alpha   90.00
_cell.angle_beta   90.00
_cell.angle_gamma   90.00
#
_symmetry.space_group_name_H-M   'P 1'
#
loop_
_entity.id
_entity.type
_entity.pdbx_description
1 polymer ?
#
loop_
_entity_poly.entity_id
_entity_poly.type
_entity_poly.pdbx_seq_one_letter_code
_entity_poly.pdbx_strand_id
1 'polypeptide(L)'
;MRGICVDPEGTLVLDSKKVYYLFPNGDKAFYVSKFNSEKSHFGCFQAERFEVIEENITEVSLENSEEWPAEPEELEGIRLDPSKVYSARLVWRQLGYKSTELQMYYIRPKKTHADFYGKYEGGVLKDFGGCFPLHWFSEFAEHELLSTENVTETEEIVHETVKNEMFRQKSEQLSLF
;
A
#
# COMPACT_ATOMS: atom_id res chain seq x y z
N MET A 1 21.24 -22.57 5.91
CA MET A 1 20.01 -23.34 6.19
C MET A 1 19.08 -22.47 7.04
N ARG A 2 17.79 -22.83 7.17
CA ARG A 2 16.84 -22.10 8.03
C ARG A 2 16.32 -23.03 9.11
N GLY A 3 15.87 -22.49 10.24
CA GLY A 3 15.24 -23.29 11.28
C GLY A 3 14.34 -22.49 12.19
N ILE A 4 13.40 -23.19 12.84
CA ILE A 4 12.44 -22.64 13.79
C ILE A 4 13.01 -22.79 15.19
N CYS A 5 13.01 -21.70 15.97
CA CYS A 5 13.35 -21.79 17.39
C CYS A 5 12.21 -22.48 18.15
N VAL A 6 12.45 -23.68 18.69
CA VAL A 6 11.46 -24.44 19.48
C VAL A 6 11.51 -24.07 20.96
N ASP A 7 12.69 -23.74 21.49
CA ASP A 7 12.87 -23.34 22.88
C ASP A 7 13.86 -22.16 23.01
N PRO A 8 13.36 -20.95 23.35
CA PRO A 8 14.22 -19.79 23.57
C PRO A 8 14.93 -19.80 24.93
N GLU A 9 14.60 -20.71 25.87
CA GLU A 9 15.18 -20.83 27.23
C GLU A 9 15.38 -19.47 27.95
N GLY A 10 14.45 -18.52 27.74
CA GLY A 10 14.50 -17.20 28.35
C GLY A 10 15.51 -16.21 27.74
N THR A 11 16.14 -16.51 26.60
CA THR A 11 16.95 -15.51 25.90
C THR A 11 16.08 -14.44 25.26
N LEU A 12 16.40 -13.17 25.52
CA LEU A 12 15.71 -12.01 24.94
C LEU A 12 15.90 -11.84 23.42
N VAL A 13 16.77 -12.66 22.82
CA VAL A 13 17.19 -12.50 21.42
C VAL A 13 16.47 -13.51 20.49
N LEU A 14 16.00 -14.63 21.05
CA LEU A 14 15.26 -15.65 20.33
C LEU A 14 13.77 -15.54 20.64
N ASP A 15 12.98 -15.41 19.58
CA ASP A 15 11.52 -15.48 19.65
C ASP A 15 11.12 -16.95 19.39
N SER A 16 10.35 -17.54 20.31
CA SER A 16 9.78 -18.87 20.12
C SER A 16 8.95 -18.92 18.84
N LYS A 17 9.05 -20.02 18.08
CA LYS A 17 8.32 -20.26 16.82
C LYS A 17 8.68 -19.33 15.66
N LYS A 18 9.80 -18.61 15.75
CA LYS A 18 10.29 -17.76 14.65
C LYS A 18 11.36 -18.47 13.82
N VAL A 19 11.34 -18.19 12.52
CA VAL A 19 12.32 -18.70 11.56
C VAL A 19 13.56 -17.83 11.57
N TYR A 20 14.72 -18.46 11.68
CA TYR A 20 16.03 -17.81 11.60
C TYR A 20 16.90 -18.47 10.54
N TYR A 21 17.91 -17.73 10.07
CA TYR A 21 19.00 -18.29 9.26
C TYR A 21 20.04 -18.90 10.19
N LEU A 22 20.35 -20.17 9.93
CA LEU A 22 21.30 -20.97 10.69
C LEU A 22 22.53 -21.25 9.84
N PHE A 23 23.70 -20.97 10.40
CA PHE A 23 25.01 -21.29 9.82
C PHE A 23 25.73 -22.27 10.75
N PRO A 24 26.25 -23.39 10.24
CA PRO A 24 26.86 -24.43 11.08
C PRO A 24 28.11 -23.89 11.79
N ASN A 25 28.21 -24.14 13.09
CA ASN A 25 29.38 -23.84 13.91
C ASN A 25 29.83 -25.11 14.65
N GLY A 26 30.43 -26.03 13.91
CA GLY A 26 30.69 -27.39 14.35
C GLY A 26 29.41 -28.23 14.45
N ASP A 27 29.48 -29.34 15.18
CA ASP A 27 28.42 -30.36 15.16
C ASP A 27 27.25 -30.07 16.12
N LYS A 28 27.44 -29.15 17.07
CA LYS A 28 26.51 -28.94 18.20
C LYS A 28 25.92 -27.54 18.28
N ALA A 29 26.32 -26.64 17.37
CA ALA A 29 25.90 -25.25 17.44
C ALA A 29 25.70 -24.62 16.07
N PHE A 30 24.82 -23.62 16.04
CA PHE A 30 24.57 -22.76 14.89
C PHE A 30 24.82 -21.31 15.25
N TYR A 31 25.44 -20.56 14.33
CA TYR A 31 25.31 -19.12 14.30
C TYR A 31 23.93 -18.76 13.77
N VAL A 32 23.23 -17.89 14.50
CA VAL A 32 21.84 -17.55 14.21
C VAL A 32 21.77 -16.10 13.76
N SER A 33 21.13 -15.87 12.62
CA SER A 33 20.97 -14.56 11.99
C SER A 33 19.53 -14.32 11.57
N LYS A 34 19.12 -13.05 11.60
CA LYS A 34 17.83 -12.61 11.02
C LYS A 34 17.93 -12.45 9.50
N PHE A 35 19.14 -12.34 8.97
CA PHE A 35 19.42 -12.12 7.56
C PHE A 35 20.16 -13.31 6.96
N ASN A 36 20.04 -13.50 5.64
CA ASN A 36 20.78 -14.52 4.92
C ASN A 36 22.26 -14.09 4.73
N SER A 37 22.97 -13.90 5.83
CA SER A 37 24.37 -13.51 5.85
C SER A 37 25.03 -14.02 7.12
N GLU A 38 26.07 -14.83 6.94
CA GLU A 38 26.86 -15.42 8.03
C GLU A 38 27.53 -14.33 8.90
N LYS A 39 27.88 -13.18 8.30
CA LYS A 39 28.50 -12.05 9.00
C LYS A 39 27.52 -11.24 9.86
N SER A 40 26.22 -11.52 9.75
CA SER A 40 25.16 -10.80 10.46
C SER A 40 24.50 -11.63 11.56
N HIS A 41 25.19 -12.65 12.08
CA HIS A 41 24.70 -13.41 13.21
C HIS A 41 24.69 -12.55 14.48
N PHE A 42 23.68 -12.76 15.32
CA PHE A 42 23.56 -12.06 16.61
C PHE A 42 23.94 -12.95 17.79
N GLY A 43 24.26 -14.22 17.53
CA GLY A 43 24.71 -15.16 18.56
C GLY A 43 24.97 -16.56 18.00
N CYS A 44 25.53 -17.39 18.87
CA CYS A 44 25.78 -18.81 18.65
C CYS A 44 24.93 -19.60 19.64
N PHE A 45 24.13 -20.54 19.15
CA PHE A 45 23.16 -21.27 19.94
C PHE A 45 23.23 -22.78 19.65
N GLN A 46 22.78 -23.60 20.59
CA GLN A 46 22.82 -25.05 20.45
C GLN A 46 21.88 -25.53 19.33
N ALA A 47 22.33 -26.52 18.57
CA ALA A 47 21.57 -27.10 17.46
C ALA A 47 20.22 -27.68 17.90
N GLU A 48 20.17 -28.28 19.09
CA GLU A 48 18.96 -28.90 19.68
C GLU A 48 17.80 -27.92 19.89
N ARG A 49 18.06 -26.60 19.87
CA ARG A 49 17.04 -25.54 20.04
C ARG A 49 16.34 -25.17 18.74
N PHE A 50 16.81 -25.71 17.62
CA PHE A 50 16.30 -25.39 16.31
C PHE A 50 15.85 -26.64 15.59
N GLU A 51 14.64 -26.57 15.06
CA GLU A 51 14.16 -27.52 14.07
C GLU A 51 14.57 -26.99 12.70
N VAL A 52 15.53 -27.65 12.04
CA VAL A 52 16.03 -27.25 10.72
C VAL A 52 14.93 -27.49 9.69
N ILE A 53 14.52 -26.43 9.02
CA ILE A 53 13.60 -26.52 7.88
C ILE A 53 14.46 -26.88 6.67
N GLU A 54 14.32 -28.11 6.19
CA GLU A 54 14.83 -28.45 4.85
C GLU A 54 14.05 -27.66 3.81
N GLU A 55 14.75 -27.03 2.87
CA GLU A 55 14.19 -26.13 1.84
C GLU A 55 13.20 -26.81 0.88
N ASN A 56 12.87 -28.09 1.09
CA ASN A 56 11.88 -28.87 0.36
C ASN A 56 10.49 -28.91 1.02
N ILE A 57 10.30 -28.32 2.20
CA ILE A 57 8.97 -28.22 2.82
C ILE A 57 8.35 -26.86 2.43
N THR A 58 7.92 -26.76 1.18
CA THR A 58 6.93 -25.78 0.69
C THR A 58 5.51 -26.08 1.16
N GLU A 59 5.32 -27.09 2.01
CA GLU A 59 4.01 -27.56 2.47
C GLU A 59 4.08 -27.94 3.96
N VAL A 60 4.33 -26.95 4.84
CA VAL A 60 3.79 -27.07 6.21
C VAL A 60 2.50 -26.29 6.23
N SER A 61 1.40 -27.05 6.30
CA SER A 61 0.05 -26.60 6.57
C SER A 61 0.02 -25.65 7.77
N LEU A 62 0.12 -24.34 7.47
CA LEU A 62 -0.24 -23.27 8.38
C LEU A 62 -1.66 -22.86 8.03
N GLU A 63 -2.65 -23.58 8.56
CA GLU A 63 -4.08 -23.24 8.46
C GLU A 63 -4.45 -21.92 9.19
N ASN A 64 -3.49 -21.01 9.43
CA ASN A 64 -3.70 -19.72 10.08
C ASN A 64 -2.62 -18.66 9.72
N SER A 65 -1.97 -18.75 8.55
CA SER A 65 -1.32 -17.58 7.97
C SER A 65 -2.28 -16.96 6.97
N GLU A 66 -2.73 -15.72 7.20
CA GLU A 66 -3.46 -14.93 6.22
C GLU A 66 -2.68 -14.96 4.90
N GLU A 67 -3.12 -15.82 3.98
CA GLU A 67 -2.50 -16.02 2.69
C GLU A 67 -2.56 -14.69 1.97
N TRP A 68 -1.42 -14.02 1.89
CA TRP A 68 -1.34 -12.79 1.15
C TRP A 68 -1.69 -13.13 -0.30
N PRO A 69 -2.65 -12.42 -0.92
CA PRO A 69 -3.10 -12.79 -2.26
C PRO A 69 -1.92 -12.80 -3.22
N ALA A 70 -1.91 -13.74 -4.17
CA ALA A 70 -0.91 -13.77 -5.22
C ALA A 70 -0.85 -12.42 -5.93
N GLU A 71 0.36 -12.01 -6.32
CA GLU A 71 0.54 -10.77 -7.07
C GLU A 71 -0.25 -10.85 -8.40
N PRO A 72 -1.03 -9.80 -8.76
CA PRO A 72 -1.73 -9.76 -10.03
C PRO A 72 -0.75 -9.93 -11.21
N GLU A 73 -1.20 -10.53 -12.30
CA GLU A 73 -0.38 -10.62 -13.51
C GLU A 73 -0.10 -9.22 -14.08
N GLU A 74 1.10 -9.02 -14.61
CA GLU A 74 1.47 -7.78 -15.27
C GLU A 74 0.56 -7.57 -16.47
N LEU A 75 -0.25 -6.50 -16.45
CA LEU A 75 -1.15 -6.18 -17.53
C LEU A 75 -0.34 -5.70 -18.75
N GLU A 76 -0.02 -6.64 -19.64
CA GLU A 76 0.62 -6.35 -20.91
C GLU A 76 -0.27 -5.40 -21.73
N GLY A 77 0.21 -4.18 -21.96
CA GLY A 77 -0.45 -3.23 -22.86
C GLY A 77 -1.09 -1.99 -22.22
N ILE A 78 -0.94 -1.76 -20.91
CA ILE A 78 -1.30 -0.47 -20.31
C ILE A 78 -0.33 0.61 -20.80
N ARG A 79 -0.74 1.35 -21.83
CA ARG A 79 -0.04 2.55 -22.31
C ARG A 79 -0.77 3.79 -21.81
N LEU A 80 -0.35 4.27 -20.64
CA LEU A 80 -0.81 5.55 -20.11
C LEU A 80 0.22 6.63 -20.43
N ASP A 81 -0.26 7.83 -20.75
CA ASP A 81 0.62 8.96 -21.03
C ASP A 81 1.32 9.47 -19.75
N PRO A 82 2.66 9.53 -19.72
CA PRO A 82 3.41 9.95 -18.53
C PRO A 82 3.25 11.44 -18.19
N SER A 83 2.73 12.22 -19.14
CA SER A 83 2.42 13.65 -18.96
C SER A 83 1.08 13.90 -18.29
N LYS A 84 0.23 12.87 -18.17
CA LYS A 84 -1.12 12.97 -17.62
C LYS A 84 -1.18 12.41 -16.20
N VAL A 85 -2.19 12.84 -15.45
CA VAL A 85 -2.52 12.29 -14.13
C VAL A 85 -3.77 11.45 -14.28
N TYR A 86 -3.76 10.29 -13.64
CA TYR A 86 -4.91 9.37 -13.64
C TYR A 86 -5.34 9.15 -12.19
N SER A 87 -6.63 8.96 -11.95
CA SER A 87 -7.09 8.34 -10.71
C SER A 87 -7.13 6.83 -10.94
N ALA A 88 -6.55 6.07 -10.02
CA ALA A 88 -6.56 4.61 -10.08
C ALA A 88 -6.71 4.01 -8.68
N ARG A 89 -7.33 2.84 -8.59
CA ARG A 89 -7.56 2.13 -7.33
C ARG A 89 -6.41 1.18 -7.05
N LEU A 90 -5.79 1.29 -5.88
CA LEU A 90 -4.81 0.30 -5.44
C LEU A 90 -5.55 -0.98 -5.02
N VAL A 91 -5.40 -2.05 -5.78
CA VAL A 91 -6.06 -3.35 -5.53
C VAL A 91 -5.14 -4.36 -4.86
N TRP A 92 -3.83 -4.20 -5.05
CA TRP A 92 -2.85 -5.09 -4.46
C TRP A 92 -1.64 -4.29 -3.96
N ARG A 93 -0.96 -4.83 -2.95
CA ARG A 93 0.30 -4.32 -2.42
C ARG A 93 1.09 -5.50 -1.88
N GLN A 94 2.40 -5.39 -1.77
CA GLN A 94 3.19 -6.45 -1.13
C GLN A 94 3.07 -6.37 0.40
N LEU A 95 3.31 -7.47 1.12
CA LEU A 95 3.23 -7.55 2.60
C LEU A 95 4.06 -6.45 3.31
N GLY A 96 5.19 -6.05 2.73
CA GLY A 96 6.04 -4.96 3.24
C GLY A 96 5.37 -3.58 3.25
N TYR A 97 4.26 -3.41 2.51
CA TYR A 97 3.50 -2.16 2.39
C TYR A 97 2.12 -2.23 3.05
N LYS A 98 1.94 -3.08 4.08
CA LYS A 98 0.66 -3.24 4.82
C LYS A 98 0.08 -1.92 5.36
N SER A 99 0.91 -0.90 5.56
CA SER A 99 0.46 0.43 5.99
C SER A 99 -0.30 1.23 4.91
N THR A 100 -0.15 0.89 3.62
CA THR A 100 -0.69 1.70 2.51
C THR A 100 -2.09 1.24 2.10
N GLU A 101 -3.13 1.91 2.56
CA GLU A 101 -4.54 1.54 2.36
C GLU A 101 -4.90 1.23 0.89
N LEU A 102 -5.74 0.21 0.67
CA LEU A 102 -6.23 -0.18 -0.66
C LEU A 102 -7.40 0.72 -1.07
N GLN A 103 -7.09 1.92 -1.55
CA GLN A 103 -8.08 2.94 -1.93
C GLN A 103 -7.77 3.60 -3.28
N MET A 104 -8.58 4.58 -3.65
CA MET A 104 -8.34 5.43 -4.83
C MET A 104 -7.19 6.39 -4.57
N TYR A 105 -6.23 6.43 -5.48
CA TYR A 105 -5.11 7.36 -5.47
C TYR A 105 -4.97 8.06 -6.82
N TYR A 106 -4.32 9.22 -6.80
CA TYR A 106 -3.89 9.89 -8.01
C TYR A 106 -2.52 9.37 -8.40
N ILE A 107 -2.34 8.95 -9.65
CA ILE A 107 -1.12 8.34 -10.13
C ILE A 107 -0.54 9.12 -11.31
N ARG A 108 0.79 9.19 -11.35
CA ARG A 108 1.57 9.61 -12.52
C ARG A 108 2.29 8.39 -13.09
N PRO A 109 1.82 7.86 -14.22
CA PRO A 109 2.41 6.67 -14.83
C PRO A 109 3.79 6.98 -15.41
N LYS A 110 4.69 6.00 -15.32
CA LYS A 110 5.99 6.01 -16.01
C LYS A 110 5.94 4.97 -17.13
N LYS A 111 6.77 3.92 -17.03
CA LYS A 111 6.84 2.84 -18.01
C LYS A 111 6.23 1.54 -17.47
N THR A 112 6.74 1.07 -16.34
CA THR A 112 6.27 -0.15 -15.65
C THR A 112 5.70 0.15 -14.26
N HIS A 113 5.95 1.36 -13.76
CA HIS A 113 5.56 1.81 -12.43
C HIS A 113 4.83 3.15 -12.52
N ALA A 114 4.11 3.51 -11.46
CA ALA A 114 3.49 4.80 -11.28
C ALA A 114 3.77 5.36 -9.89
N ASP A 115 4.01 6.67 -9.84
CA ASP A 115 4.08 7.43 -8.59
C ASP A 115 2.64 7.72 -8.14
N PHE A 116 2.27 7.38 -6.91
CA PHE A 116 0.90 7.60 -6.40
C PHE A 116 0.85 8.62 -5.26
N TYR A 117 -0.29 9.30 -5.17
CA TYR A 117 -0.52 10.48 -4.34
C TYR A 117 -1.90 10.42 -3.70
N GLY A 118 -1.98 10.78 -2.41
CA GLY A 118 -3.24 10.76 -1.65
C GLY A 118 -4.21 11.87 -2.03
N LYS A 119 -3.71 13.02 -2.52
CA LYS A 119 -4.55 14.18 -2.82
C LYS A 119 -4.13 14.86 -4.12
N TYR A 120 -5.12 15.42 -4.79
CA TYR A 120 -4.95 16.30 -5.93
C TYR A 120 -5.71 17.60 -5.63
N GLU A 121 -4.98 18.69 -5.44
CA GLU A 121 -5.54 19.98 -5.05
C GLU A 121 -4.96 21.08 -5.96
N GLY A 122 -5.83 21.76 -6.72
CA GLY A 122 -5.44 22.90 -7.55
C GLY A 122 -4.38 22.58 -8.61
N GLY A 123 -4.38 21.38 -9.19
CA GLY A 123 -3.38 20.96 -10.18
C GLY A 123 -2.06 20.45 -9.58
N VAL A 124 -1.96 20.38 -8.24
CA VAL A 124 -0.76 19.90 -7.54
C VAL A 124 -1.05 18.58 -6.83
N LEU A 125 -0.19 17.59 -7.08
CA LEU A 125 -0.20 16.31 -6.40
C LEU A 125 0.41 16.46 -5.00
N LYS A 126 -0.34 16.09 -3.96
CA LYS A 126 0.08 16.14 -2.56
C LYS A 126 0.02 14.73 -1.94
N ASP A 127 0.68 14.57 -0.78
CA ASP A 127 0.75 13.30 -0.05
C ASP A 127 1.35 12.17 -0.90
N PHE A 128 2.62 12.33 -1.28
CA PHE A 128 3.36 11.29 -2.02
C PHE A 128 3.42 9.99 -1.21
N GLY A 129 2.82 8.93 -1.75
CA GLY A 129 2.72 7.63 -1.10
C GLY A 129 3.80 6.64 -1.53
N GLY A 130 4.42 6.85 -2.69
CA GLY A 130 5.47 5.99 -3.22
C GLY A 130 5.36 5.74 -4.72
N CYS A 131 6.11 4.74 -5.19
CA CYS A 131 6.15 4.29 -6.57
C CYS A 131 5.83 2.80 -6.61
N PHE A 132 4.72 2.43 -7.23
CA PHE A 132 4.24 1.04 -7.31
C PHE A 132 4.08 0.58 -8.76
N PRO A 133 4.19 -0.72 -9.04
CA PRO A 133 3.92 -1.28 -10.36
C PRO A 133 2.51 -0.95 -10.85
N LEU A 134 2.36 -0.76 -12.16
CA LEU A 134 1.06 -0.40 -12.76
C LEU A 134 0.00 -1.48 -12.55
N HIS A 135 0.38 -2.76 -12.59
CA HIS A 135 -0.57 -3.88 -12.41
C HIS A 135 -1.12 -4.02 -10.99
N TRP A 136 -0.58 -3.28 -10.01
CA TRP A 136 -1.16 -3.19 -8.67
C TRP A 136 -2.37 -2.26 -8.61
N PHE A 137 -2.58 -1.46 -9.66
CA PHE A 137 -3.69 -0.53 -9.78
C PHE A 137 -4.74 -1.04 -10.78
N SER A 138 -6.00 -0.75 -10.49
CA SER A 138 -7.15 -0.97 -11.37
C SER A 138 -7.91 0.33 -11.60
N GLU A 139 -8.92 0.28 -12.48
CA GLU A 139 -9.86 1.40 -12.67
C GLU A 139 -9.16 2.72 -13.05
N PHE A 140 -8.23 2.67 -14.02
CA PHE A 140 -7.55 3.86 -14.53
C PHE A 140 -8.55 4.81 -15.19
N ALA A 141 -8.80 5.95 -14.56
CA ALA A 141 -9.57 7.04 -15.12
C ALA A 141 -8.67 8.26 -15.30
N GLU A 142 -8.69 8.86 -16.50
CA GLU A 142 -7.96 10.09 -16.77
C GLU A 142 -8.52 11.20 -15.90
N HIS A 143 -7.67 11.80 -15.07
CA HIS A 143 -8.04 13.00 -14.33
C HIS A 143 -7.74 14.17 -15.26
N GLU A 144 -8.73 14.57 -16.07
CA GLU A 144 -8.60 15.78 -16.88
C GLU A 144 -8.27 16.93 -15.94
N LEU A 145 -7.05 17.45 -16.08
CA LEU A 145 -6.70 18.79 -15.67
C LEU A 145 -7.67 19.70 -16.43
N LEU A 146 -8.81 20.01 -15.82
CA LEU A 146 -9.52 21.22 -16.15
C LEU A 146 -8.54 22.34 -15.85
N SER A 147 -7.76 22.73 -16.87
CA SER A 147 -7.15 24.05 -16.95
C SER A 147 -8.22 25.01 -16.51
N THR A 148 -7.93 25.80 -15.47
CA THR A 148 -8.85 26.72 -14.83
C THR A 148 -9.29 27.82 -15.80
N GLU A 149 -10.12 27.46 -16.77
CA GLU A 149 -10.90 28.30 -17.67
C GLU A 149 -12.13 27.46 -18.03
N ASN A 150 -13.05 27.34 -17.06
CA ASN A 150 -14.51 27.24 -17.20
C ASN A 150 -15.10 26.53 -15.98
N VAL A 151 -15.49 27.33 -14.98
CA VAL A 151 -16.52 26.94 -14.03
C VAL A 151 -17.84 27.00 -14.79
N THR A 152 -18.33 25.84 -15.23
CA THR A 152 -19.74 25.60 -15.58
C THR A 152 -20.02 24.14 -15.26
N GLU A 153 -20.69 23.90 -14.14
CA GLU A 153 -22.09 23.43 -14.15
C GLU A 153 -22.21 21.99 -14.63
N THR A 154 -22.26 21.04 -13.70
CA THR A 154 -23.33 20.02 -13.60
C THR A 154 -23.07 19.12 -12.39
N GLU A 155 -23.54 19.55 -11.22
CA GLU A 155 -24.18 18.61 -10.29
C GLU A 155 -25.63 19.07 -10.19
N GLU A 156 -26.47 18.53 -11.08
CA GLU A 156 -27.92 18.54 -10.92
C GLU A 156 -28.26 17.75 -9.65
N ILE A 157 -28.25 18.47 -8.53
CA ILE A 157 -28.94 18.04 -7.32
C ILE A 157 -30.42 18.18 -7.63
N VAL A 158 -31.04 17.04 -7.91
CA VAL A 158 -32.48 16.84 -7.91
C VAL A 158 -33.01 17.20 -6.53
N HIS A 159 -33.54 18.41 -6.36
CA HIS A 159 -34.58 18.66 -5.36
C HIS A 159 -35.57 19.68 -5.91
N GLU A 160 -36.75 19.14 -6.22
CA GLU A 160 -37.93 19.82 -6.74
C GLU A 160 -38.23 21.13 -6.00
N THR A 161 -38.32 22.18 -6.80
CA THR A 161 -39.38 23.21 -6.78
C THR A 161 -40.51 22.97 -5.79
N VAL A 162 -40.83 23.96 -4.94
CA VAL A 162 -42.06 24.81 -5.00
C VAL A 162 -41.95 25.90 -3.91
N LYS A 163 -42.40 27.13 -4.24
CA LYS A 163 -42.67 28.33 -3.40
C LYS A 163 -41.55 29.36 -3.44
N ASN A 164 -41.38 30.06 -4.56
CA ASN A 164 -42.27 31.12 -5.07
C ASN A 164 -42.34 32.33 -4.12
N GLU A 165 -41.85 33.46 -4.65
CA GLU A 165 -42.26 34.83 -4.37
C GLU A 165 -42.65 35.16 -2.93
N MET A 166 -41.75 35.82 -2.20
CA MET A 166 -42.15 36.95 -1.36
C MET A 166 -40.94 37.78 -0.95
N PHE A 167 -41.08 39.10 -1.12
CA PHE A 167 -40.29 40.13 -0.45
C PHE A 167 -38.99 40.64 -1.08
N ARG A 168 -39.01 40.85 -2.39
CA ARG A 168 -38.35 42.00 -3.01
C ARG A 168 -39.17 43.27 -2.77
N GLN A 169 -39.24 43.75 -1.53
CA GLN A 169 -39.70 45.11 -1.17
C GLN A 169 -39.14 45.51 0.21
N LYS A 170 -37.87 45.92 0.25
CA LYS A 170 -37.38 46.85 1.29
C LYS A 170 -36.14 47.62 0.85
N SER A 171 -36.10 48.02 -0.42
CA SER A 171 -35.43 49.27 -0.79
C SER A 171 -36.43 50.41 -0.53
N GLU A 172 -35.95 51.50 0.08
CA GLU A 172 -36.62 52.81 0.12
C GLU A 172 -37.82 52.97 1.07
N GLN A 173 -37.54 53.15 2.36
CA GLN A 173 -38.29 53.95 3.36
C GLN A 173 -37.70 53.55 4.72
N LEU A 174 -36.77 54.32 5.27
CA LEU A 174 -37.11 55.50 6.07
C LEU A 174 -36.04 56.57 5.88
N SER A 175 -36.46 57.71 5.34
CA SER A 175 -35.73 58.97 5.41
C SER A 175 -35.71 59.50 6.85
N LEU A 176 -34.76 60.39 7.10
CA LEU A 176 -34.83 61.55 7.98
C LEU A 176 -36.05 61.61 8.92
N PHE A 177 -35.79 61.61 10.23
CA PHE A 177 -36.02 62.74 11.12
C PHE A 177 -35.03 62.68 12.29
#